data_AF-A0A7C8YLC2-F1
#
_entry.id   AF-A0A7C8YLC2-F1
#
_cell.length_a   1.000
_cell.length_b   1.000
_cell.length_c   1.000
_cell.angle_alpha   90.00
_cell.angle_beta   90.00
_cell.angle_gamma   90.00
#
_symmetry.space_group_name_H-M   'P 1'
#
loop_
_entity.id
_entity.type
_entity.pdbx_description
1 polymer ?
#
loop_
_entity_poly.entity_id
_entity_poly.type
_entity_poly.pdbx_seq_one_letter_code
_entity_poly.pdbx_strand_id
1 'polypeptide(L)'
;PKNQLNVSLSLTSHKPSRSILSYNVDLSPYLDEFMYVGFSASTGLLASSHYIMGWSFKVNGQARSLDLFSLPTHPNPKKRTFGMILGSSVASICMFFVLVALAIYLVWWYKNRDVIEPWELDVGP
;
A
#
# COMPACT_ATOMS: atom_id res chain seq x y z
N PRO A 1 29.24 -33.66 11.94
CA PRO A 1 28.12 -32.91 11.32
C PRO A 1 28.60 -31.60 10.69
N LYS A 2 28.27 -31.35 9.41
CA LYS A 2 28.58 -30.05 8.79
C LYS A 2 27.43 -29.09 9.10
N ASN A 3 27.71 -28.01 9.84
CA ASN A 3 26.76 -26.95 10.09
C ASN A 3 26.63 -26.13 8.80
N GLN A 4 25.56 -26.38 8.05
CA GLN A 4 25.36 -25.82 6.71
C GLN A 4 23.94 -25.29 6.55
N LEU A 5 23.85 -24.06 6.05
CA LEU A 5 22.62 -23.42 5.64
C LEU A 5 22.41 -23.64 4.13
N ASN A 6 21.29 -24.27 3.77
CA ASN A 6 20.92 -24.53 2.38
C ASN A 6 19.60 -23.84 2.05
N VAL A 7 19.60 -23.00 1.02
CA VAL A 7 18.41 -22.33 0.47
C VAL A 7 18.14 -22.89 -0.93
N SER A 8 16.88 -23.23 -1.19
CA SER A 8 16.42 -23.79 -2.46
C SER A 8 15.17 -23.05 -2.91
N LEU A 9 15.03 -22.82 -4.22
CA LEU A 9 13.84 -22.26 -4.83
C LEU A 9 13.35 -23.20 -5.94
N SER A 10 12.04 -23.35 -6.06
CA SER A 10 11.40 -24.22 -7.04
C SER A 10 10.06 -23.62 -7.46
N LEU A 11 9.70 -23.80 -8.73
CA LEU A 11 8.36 -23.47 -9.26
C LEU A 11 7.32 -24.54 -8.91
N THR A 12 7.76 -25.65 -8.32
CA THR A 12 6.92 -26.76 -7.88
C THR A 12 7.17 -27.06 -6.40
N SER A 13 6.32 -27.87 -5.78
CA SER A 13 6.56 -28.33 -4.40
C SER A 13 7.68 -29.36 -4.24
N HIS A 14 8.31 -29.78 -5.33
CA HIS A 14 9.47 -30.66 -5.25
C HIS A 14 10.73 -29.86 -4.91
N LYS A 15 11.40 -30.27 -3.84
CA LYS A 15 12.69 -29.70 -3.44
C LYS A 15 13.75 -30.08 -4.48
N PRO A 16 14.47 -29.12 -5.07
CA PRO A 16 15.49 -29.40 -6.06
C PRO A 16 16.69 -30.11 -5.42
N SER A 17 17.39 -30.92 -6.23
CA SER A 17 18.59 -31.65 -5.81
C SER A 17 19.77 -30.72 -5.51
N ARG A 18 19.81 -29.55 -6.16
CA ARG A 18 20.81 -28.50 -5.95
C ARG A 18 20.16 -27.29 -5.30
N SER A 19 20.72 -26.83 -4.19
CA SER A 19 20.40 -25.56 -3.54
C SER A 19 20.90 -24.39 -4.39
N ILE A 20 20.18 -23.27 -4.34
CA ILE A 20 20.63 -22.02 -4.96
C ILE A 20 21.71 -21.33 -4.13
N LEU A 21 21.67 -21.53 -2.80
CA LEU A 21 22.68 -21.05 -1.88
C LEU A 21 23.02 -22.16 -0.88
N SER A 22 24.30 -22.39 -0.69
CA SER A 22 24.84 -23.29 0.32
C SER A 22 25.99 -22.57 1.02
N TYR A 23 25.86 -22.41 2.34
CA TYR A 23 26.84 -21.68 3.14
C TYR A 23 27.16 -22.46 4.42
N ASN A 24 28.44 -22.65 4.70
CA ASN A 24 28.89 -23.31 5.92
C ASN A 24 28.88 -22.29 7.06
N VAL A 25 27.90 -22.40 7.94
CA VAL A 25 27.73 -21.49 9.07
C VAL A 25 27.22 -22.26 10.27
N ASP A 26 27.84 -21.99 11.41
CA ASP A 26 27.31 -22.40 12.70
C ASP A 26 26.32 -21.34 13.18
N LEU A 27 25.05 -21.73 13.31
CA LEU A 27 23.98 -20.85 13.80
C LEU A 27 23.87 -20.87 15.33
N SER A 28 24.52 -21.83 16.01
CA SER A 28 24.49 -21.98 17.46
C SER A 28 24.83 -20.70 18.26
N PRO A 29 25.81 -19.86 17.85
CA PRO A 29 26.09 -18.62 18.59
C PRO A 29 25.10 -17.47 18.32
N TYR A 30 24.20 -17.61 17.34
CA TYR A 30 23.25 -16.55 16.94
C TYR A 30 21.81 -16.87 17.33
N LEU A 31 21.51 -18.13 17.62
CA LEU A 31 20.16 -18.59 17.95
C LEU A 31 20.07 -18.96 19.42
N ASP A 32 19.05 -18.45 20.09
CA ASP A 32 18.72 -18.85 21.46
C ASP A 32 17.93 -20.16 21.48
N GLU A 33 17.77 -20.75 22.67
CA GLU A 33 16.99 -21.99 22.88
C GLU A 33 15.54 -21.85 22.38
N PHE A 34 14.95 -20.68 22.57
CA PHE A 34 13.60 -20.36 22.14
C PHE A 34 13.60 -19.13 21.25
N MET A 35 13.15 -19.31 20.01
CA MET A 35 13.04 -18.23 19.03
C MET A 35 11.74 -18.34 18.22
N TYR A 36 11.33 -17.22 17.64
CA TYR A 36 10.22 -17.16 16.70
C TYR A 36 10.74 -17.23 15.27
N VAL A 37 10.00 -17.93 14.40
CA VAL A 37 10.27 -18.00 12.97
C VAL A 37 9.06 -17.50 12.20
N GLY A 38 9.31 -16.82 11.09
CA GLY A 38 8.25 -16.24 10.28
C GLY A 38 8.80 -15.59 9.02
N PHE A 39 7.95 -14.78 8.41
CA PHE A 39 8.24 -14.07 7.17
C PHE A 39 8.18 -12.57 7.40
N SER A 40 9.02 -11.84 6.69
CA SER A 40 9.00 -10.37 6.63
C SER A 40 9.14 -9.93 5.18
N ALA A 41 8.42 -8.88 4.80
CA ALA A 41 8.47 -8.28 3.48
C ALA A 41 8.23 -6.76 3.61
N SER A 42 8.76 -6.00 2.67
CA SER A 42 8.63 -4.53 2.63
C SER A 42 8.45 -4.06 1.20
N THR A 43 7.71 -2.95 1.03
CA THR A 43 7.56 -2.25 -0.24
C THR A 43 8.38 -0.98 -0.22
N GLY A 44 9.22 -0.77 -1.23
CA GLY A 44 9.99 0.48 -1.40
C GLY A 44 9.17 1.58 -2.07
N LEU A 45 9.82 2.33 -2.97
CA LEU A 45 9.17 3.38 -3.79
C LEU A 45 8.04 2.84 -4.68
N LEU A 46 8.13 1.56 -5.06
CA LEU A 46 7.16 0.89 -5.91
C LEU A 46 6.20 0.04 -5.08
N ALA A 47 4.94 0.03 -5.49
CA ALA A 47 3.94 -0.85 -4.90
C ALA A 47 4.21 -2.30 -5.29
N SER A 48 4.31 -3.19 -4.29
CA SER A 48 4.43 -4.64 -4.45
C SER A 48 3.47 -5.34 -3.49
N SER A 49 3.04 -6.56 -3.83
CA SER A 49 2.20 -7.40 -2.96
C SER A 49 2.93 -8.70 -2.66
N HIS A 50 2.98 -9.05 -1.38
CA HIS A 50 3.68 -10.25 -0.89
C HIS A 50 2.66 -11.15 -0.18
N TYR A 51 2.38 -12.31 -0.77
CA TYR A 51 1.39 -13.27 -0.25
C TYR A 51 2.08 -14.57 0.14
N ILE A 52 1.67 -15.13 1.28
CA ILE A 52 2.10 -16.45 1.75
C ILE A 52 0.88 -17.36 1.68
N MET A 53 0.82 -18.20 0.65
CA MET A 53 -0.33 -19.08 0.42
C MET A 53 -0.32 -20.32 1.32
N GLY A 54 0.86 -20.76 1.75
CA GLY A 54 1.03 -21.88 2.67
C GLY A 54 2.45 -21.93 3.22
N TRP A 55 2.60 -22.54 4.39
CA TRP A 55 3.88 -22.71 5.05
C TRP A 55 3.91 -24.03 5.83
N SER A 56 5.04 -24.74 5.76
CA SER A 56 5.35 -25.87 6.63
C SER A 56 6.73 -25.65 7.24
N PHE A 57 6.83 -25.89 8.54
CA PHE A 57 8.09 -25.78 9.30
C PHE A 57 8.28 -27.03 10.16
N LYS A 58 9.53 -27.48 10.29
CA LYS A 58 9.91 -28.60 11.16
C LYS A 58 11.34 -28.42 11.64
N VAL A 59 11.54 -28.57 12.95
CA VAL A 59 12.87 -28.63 13.58
C VAL A 59 13.34 -30.09 13.59
N ASN A 60 14.64 -30.32 13.36
CA ASN A 60 15.25 -31.66 13.38
C ASN A 60 14.61 -32.66 12.40
N GLY A 61 14.29 -32.21 11.18
CA GLY A 61 13.79 -33.09 10.13
C GLY A 61 13.36 -32.35 8.87
N GLN A 62 12.77 -33.08 7.94
CA GLN A 62 12.23 -32.51 6.72
C GLN A 62 10.78 -32.06 6.93
N ALA A 63 10.49 -30.80 6.60
CA ALA A 63 9.14 -30.27 6.58
C ALA A 63 8.27 -30.97 5.51
N ARG A 64 6.96 -31.03 5.73
CA ARG A 64 6.01 -31.63 4.78
C ARG A 64 5.94 -30.76 3.52
N SER A 65 5.96 -31.37 2.34
CA SER A 65 5.72 -30.65 1.10
C SER A 65 4.27 -30.15 1.07
N LEU A 66 4.08 -28.90 0.69
CA LEU A 66 2.74 -28.35 0.46
C LEU A 66 2.21 -28.88 -0.86
N ASP A 67 0.90 -29.12 -0.95
CA ASP A 67 0.27 -29.38 -2.24
C ASP A 67 -0.18 -28.05 -2.84
N LEU A 68 0.46 -27.62 -3.93
CA LEU A 68 0.21 -26.30 -4.52
C LEU A 68 -1.22 -26.14 -5.05
N PHE A 69 -1.87 -27.25 -5.43
CA PHE A 69 -3.21 -27.21 -6.01
C PHE A 69 -4.31 -27.01 -4.95
N SER A 70 -4.04 -27.34 -3.69
CA SER A 70 -4.97 -27.13 -2.57
C SER A 70 -4.76 -25.80 -1.86
N LEU A 71 -3.76 -24.99 -2.24
CA LEU A 71 -3.52 -23.69 -1.64
C LEU A 71 -4.53 -22.64 -2.13
N PRO A 72 -4.91 -21.67 -1.26
CA PRO A 72 -5.78 -20.58 -1.66
C PRO A 72 -5.12 -19.74 -2.76
N THR A 73 -5.92 -19.35 -3.76
CA THR A 73 -5.47 -18.43 -4.81
C THR A 73 -5.29 -17.02 -4.24
N HIS A 74 -4.34 -16.27 -4.79
CA HIS A 74 -4.15 -14.87 -4.40
C HIS A 74 -5.46 -14.06 -4.57
N PRO A 75 -5.77 -13.13 -3.67
CA PRO A 75 -6.84 -12.19 -3.92
C PRO A 75 -6.46 -11.34 -5.14
N ASN A 76 -7.35 -11.25 -6.12
CA ASN A 76 -7.13 -10.37 -7.27
C ASN A 76 -6.90 -8.95 -6.76
N PRO A 77 -5.87 -8.23 -7.27
CA PRO A 77 -5.63 -6.86 -6.86
C PRO A 77 -6.91 -6.06 -7.09
N LYS A 78 -7.44 -5.44 -6.03
CA LYS A 78 -8.59 -4.55 -6.15
C LYS A 78 -8.22 -3.47 -7.15
N LYS A 79 -8.85 -3.48 -8.32
CA LYS A 79 -8.67 -2.42 -9.32
C LYS A 79 -8.98 -1.11 -8.60
N ARG A 80 -8.02 -0.18 -8.50
CA ARG A 80 -8.34 1.18 -8.06
C ARG A 80 -9.45 1.67 -8.99
N THR A 81 -10.63 1.89 -8.42
CA THR A 81 -11.81 2.21 -9.22
C THR A 81 -11.52 3.52 -9.95
N PHE A 82 -11.40 3.47 -11.27
CA PHE A 82 -11.23 4.64 -12.13
C PHE A 82 -12.20 5.78 -11.76
N GLY A 83 -13.41 5.42 -11.30
CA GLY A 83 -14.40 6.36 -10.80
C GLY A 83 -13.96 7.22 -9.61
N MET A 84 -13.06 6.75 -8.73
CA MET A 84 -12.58 7.54 -7.59
C MET A 84 -11.57 8.61 -8.04
N ILE A 85 -10.73 8.29 -9.01
CA ILE A 85 -9.75 9.23 -9.60
C ILE A 85 -10.47 10.26 -10.49
N LEU A 86 -11.43 9.80 -11.30
CA LEU A 86 -12.22 10.70 -12.14
C LEU A 86 -13.12 11.61 -11.29
N GLY A 87 -13.77 11.07 -10.25
CA GLY A 87 -14.64 11.82 -9.35
C GLY A 87 -13.92 12.93 -8.60
N SER A 88 -12.72 12.67 -8.04
CA SER A 88 -11.95 13.70 -7.34
C SER A 88 -11.46 14.81 -8.28
N SER A 89 -11.10 14.44 -9.52
CA SER A 89 -10.61 15.40 -10.51
C SER A 89 -11.73 16.33 -11.00
N VAL A 90 -12.91 15.78 -11.31
CA VAL A 90 -14.08 16.57 -11.73
C VAL A 90 -14.57 17.47 -10.60
N ALA A 91 -14.66 16.96 -9.37
CA ALA A 91 -15.08 17.76 -8.22
C ALA A 91 -14.14 18.97 -7.98
N SER A 92 -12.82 18.76 -8.12
CA SER A 92 -11.83 19.83 -7.96
C SER A 92 -11.99 20.93 -9.02
N ILE A 93 -12.25 20.53 -10.28
CA ILE A 93 -12.49 21.46 -11.39
C ILE A 93 -13.78 22.25 -11.16
N CYS A 94 -14.87 21.59 -10.78
CA CYS A 94 -16.14 22.25 -10.46
C CYS A 94 -15.98 23.25 -9.31
N MET A 95 -15.27 22.86 -8.25
CA MET A 95 -15.00 23.74 -7.09
C MET A 95 -14.24 25.01 -7.50
N PHE A 96 -13.23 24.87 -8.38
CA PHE A 96 -12.48 26.02 -8.89
C PHE A 96 -13.37 27.03 -9.61
N PHE A 97 -14.25 26.57 -10.51
CA PHE A 97 -15.17 27.45 -11.22
C PHE A 97 -16.18 28.15 -10.29
N VAL A 98 -16.67 27.47 -9.26
CA VAL A 98 -17.55 28.06 -8.25
C VAL A 98 -16.85 29.18 -7.48
N LEU A 99 -15.59 28.98 -7.09
CA LEU A 99 -14.81 30.00 -6.39
C LEU A 99 -14.53 31.23 -7.26
N VAL A 100 -14.21 31.01 -8.55
CA VAL A 100 -14.01 32.11 -9.52
C VAL A 100 -15.32 32.90 -9.71
N ALA A 101 -16.44 32.22 -9.89
CA ALA A 101 -17.75 32.88 -10.04
C ALA A 101 -18.13 33.68 -8.79
N LEU A 102 -17.89 33.11 -7.59
CA LEU A 102 -18.12 33.81 -6.32
C LEU A 102 -17.25 35.07 -6.20
N ALA A 103 -15.97 34.99 -6.56
CA ALA A 103 -15.07 36.14 -6.53
C ALA A 103 -15.53 37.25 -7.49
N ILE A 104 -15.91 36.91 -8.72
CA ILE A 104 -16.45 37.86 -9.69
C ILE A 104 -17.73 38.51 -9.15
N TYR A 105 -18.64 37.71 -8.58
CA TYR A 105 -19.87 38.20 -7.98
C TYR A 105 -19.61 39.19 -6.83
N LEU A 106 -18.69 38.86 -5.92
CA LEU A 106 -18.33 39.74 -4.80
C LEU A 106 -17.71 41.06 -5.28
N VAL A 107 -16.86 41.03 -6.31
CA VAL A 107 -16.27 42.25 -6.90
C VAL A 107 -17.33 43.12 -7.56
N TRP A 108 -18.21 42.52 -8.35
CA TRP A 108 -19.33 43.23 -8.98
C TRP A 108 -20.22 43.87 -7.92
N TRP A 109 -20.61 43.09 -6.90
CA TRP A 109 -21.45 43.57 -5.81
C TRP A 109 -20.80 44.71 -5.03
N TYR A 110 -19.51 44.62 -4.71
CA TYR A 110 -18.80 45.70 -4.01
C TYR A 110 -18.76 46.99 -4.85
N LYS A 111 -18.57 46.88 -6.18
CA LYS A 111 -18.59 48.03 -7.09
C LYS A 111 -19.99 48.63 -7.30
N ASN A 112 -21.02 47.80 -7.25
CA ASN A 112 -22.42 48.17 -7.47
C ASN A 112 -23.18 48.42 -6.17
N ARG A 113 -22.49 48.45 -5.02
CA ARG A 113 -23.08 48.97 -3.79
C ARG A 113 -23.13 50.48 -3.91
N ASP A 114 -24.33 51.02 -3.94
CA ASP A 114 -24.55 52.45 -3.82
C ASP A 114 -23.80 52.95 -2.58
N VAL A 115 -22.95 53.94 -2.80
CA VAL A 115 -22.23 54.60 -1.71
C VAL A 115 -23.31 55.37 -0.95
N ILE A 116 -23.56 55.00 0.31
CA ILE A 116 -24.41 55.79 1.20
C ILE A 116 -23.81 57.20 1.22
N GLU A 117 -24.50 58.14 0.60
CA GLU A 117 -23.97 59.49 0.47
C GLU A 117 -23.97 60.12 1.87
N PRO A 118 -22.99 60.97 2.23
CA PRO A 118 -22.88 61.48 3.59
C PRO A 118 -24.16 62.17 4.10
N TRP A 119 -24.95 62.75 3.20
CA TRP A 119 -26.24 63.34 3.54
C TRP A 119 -27.31 62.29 3.86
N GLU A 120 -27.26 61.07 3.32
CA GLU A 120 -28.19 59.98 3.66
C GLU A 120 -27.97 59.45 5.09
N LEU A 121 -26.80 59.68 5.68
CA LEU A 121 -26.52 59.42 7.11
C LEU A 121 -27.13 60.51 8.01
N ASP A 122 -27.25 61.74 7.51
CA ASP A 122 -27.78 62.90 8.25
C ASP A 122 -29.32 62.98 8.22
N VAL A 123 -29.96 62.39 7.20
CA VAL A 123 -31.43 62.47 6.99
C VAL A 123 -32.14 61.12 6.93
N GLY A 124 -31.52 60.03 7.42
CA GLY A 124 -32.19 58.74 7.57
C GLY A 124 -33.45 58.84 8.45
N PRO A 125 -34.45 57.93 8.31
CA PRO A 125 -35.73 58.05 9.01
C PRO A 125 -35.60 58.15 10.54
#